data_AF-A0A397IBF9-F1
#
_entry.id   AF-A0A397IBF9-F1
#
_cell.length_a   1.000
_cell.length_b   1.000
_cell.length_c   1.000
_cell.angle_alpha   90.00
_cell.angle_beta   90.00
_cell.angle_gamma   90.00
#
_symmetry.space_group_name_H-M   'P 1'
#
loop_
_entity.id
_entity.type
_entity.pdbx_description
1 polymer ?
#
loop_
_entity_poly.entity_id
_entity_poly.type
_entity_poly.pdbx_seq_one_letter_code
_entity_poly.pdbx_strand_id
1 'polypeptide(L)'
;MYLLSRKENYEESDITRLQESINKWVKLFIELFEEYSSSKLQFPKLHSWVFHIYSSIREFGTINGYTTETYKSLHKDYVKKPYKLTNKKEIEKQIMKIICRKAIIIENSSKEIPKTPIALKYSKKLY
;
A
#
# COMPACT_ATOMS: atom_id res chain seq x y z
N MET A 1 -10.95 4.97 11.44
CA MET A 1 -9.67 5.55 10.98
C MET A 1 -9.04 4.75 9.84
N TYR A 2 -8.63 3.48 10.06
CA TYR A 2 -7.96 2.67 9.02
C TYR A 2 -8.71 2.57 7.69
N LEU A 3 -9.99 2.16 7.73
CA LEU A 3 -10.80 2.03 6.50
C LEU A 3 -10.94 3.38 5.76
N LEU A 4 -11.18 4.47 6.49
CA LEU A 4 -11.25 5.82 5.93
C LEU A 4 -9.93 6.23 5.28
N SER A 5 -8.80 5.94 5.93
CA SER A 5 -7.48 6.27 5.39
C SER A 5 -7.10 5.52 4.12
N ARG A 6 -7.76 4.38 3.83
CA ARG A 6 -7.49 3.56 2.64
C ARG A 6 -8.41 3.88 1.46
N LYS A 7 -9.32 4.85 1.60
CA LYS A 7 -10.26 5.22 0.55
C LYS A 7 -9.51 5.76 -0.68
N GLU A 8 -9.94 5.33 -1.86
CA GLU A 8 -9.35 5.75 -3.14
C GLU A 8 -9.85 7.12 -3.61
N ASN A 9 -11.02 7.56 -3.14
CA ASN A 9 -11.57 8.86 -3.48
C ASN A 9 -12.15 9.48 -2.22
N TYR A 10 -11.67 10.67 -1.86
CA TYR A 10 -12.14 11.41 -0.70
C TYR A 10 -13.16 12.46 -1.12
N GLU A 11 -14.32 12.46 -0.47
CA GLU A 11 -15.18 13.63 -0.39
C GLU A 11 -14.73 14.50 0.78
N GLU A 12 -15.10 15.78 0.77
CA GLU A 12 -14.72 16.71 1.84
C GLU A 12 -15.19 16.26 3.23
N SER A 13 -16.38 15.63 3.27
CA SER A 13 -16.96 15.03 4.46
C SER A 13 -16.10 13.88 5.00
N ASP A 14 -15.49 13.07 4.13
CA ASP A 14 -14.59 11.98 4.53
C ASP A 14 -13.32 12.51 5.18
N ILE A 15 -12.72 13.56 4.61
CA ILE A 15 -11.49 14.17 5.12
C ILE A 15 -11.76 14.78 6.49
N THR A 16 -12.87 15.51 6.63
CA THR A 16 -13.30 16.09 7.91
C THR A 16 -13.51 14.99 8.97
N ARG A 17 -14.26 13.93 8.62
CA ARG A 17 -14.49 12.78 9.51
C ARG A 17 -13.19 12.06 9.90
N LEU A 18 -12.23 11.97 8.97
CA LEU A 18 -10.92 11.40 9.23
C LEU A 18 -10.15 12.27 10.24
N GLN A 19 -10.11 13.59 10.03
CA GLN A 19 -9.46 14.55 10.94
C GLN A 19 -10.02 14.46 12.36
N GLU A 20 -11.35 14.43 12.50
CA GLU A 20 -12.03 14.26 13.79
C GLU A 20 -11.68 12.93 14.46
N SER A 21 -11.67 11.84 13.68
CA SER A 21 -11.30 10.51 14.17
C SER A 21 -9.85 10.47 14.66
N ILE A 22 -8.95 11.15 13.95
CA ILE A 22 -7.53 11.27 14.32
C ILE A 22 -7.40 12.06 15.61
N ASN A 23 -8.03 13.23 15.71
CA ASN A 23 -7.97 14.07 16.91
C ASN A 23 -8.48 13.33 18.15
N LYS A 24 -9.61 12.61 18.03
CA LYS A 24 -10.16 11.81 19.12
C LYS A 24 -9.21 10.68 19.53
N TRP A 25 -8.64 9.98 18.57
CA TRP A 25 -7.69 8.90 18.84
C TRP A 25 -6.40 9.41 19.48
N VAL A 26 -5.83 10.51 18.97
CA VAL A 26 -4.58 11.10 19.48
C VAL A 26 -4.75 11.59 20.90
N LYS A 27 -5.89 12.22 21.23
CA LYS A 27 -6.19 12.64 22.61
C LYS A 27 -6.12 11.45 23.58
N LEU A 28 -6.81 10.35 23.25
CA LEU A 28 -6.78 9.13 24.07
C LEU A 28 -5.39 8.48 24.10
N PHE A 29 -4.67 8.49 22.98
CA PHE A 29 -3.32 7.94 22.89
C PHE A 29 -2.34 8.70 23.78
N ILE A 30 -2.41 10.04 23.79
CA ILE A 30 -1.56 10.85 24.65
C ILE A 30 -1.90 10.61 26.12
N GLU A 31 -3.19 10.68 26.47
CA GLU A 31 -3.66 10.45 27.84
C GLU A 31 -3.22 9.11 28.43
N LEU A 32 -3.19 8.05 27.60
CA LEU A 32 -2.79 6.70 28.05
C LEU A 32 -1.29 6.47 28.10
N PHE A 33 -0.50 7.11 27.23
CA PHE A 33 0.90 6.74 27.00
C PHE A 33 1.93 7.84 27.35
N GLU A 34 1.49 9.05 27.67
CA GLU A 34 2.40 10.18 27.93
C GLU A 34 3.35 9.88 29.11
N GLU A 35 2.83 9.30 30.20
CA GLU A 35 3.62 8.95 31.39
C GLU A 35 4.76 7.96 31.08
N TYR A 36 4.54 7.07 30.11
CA TYR A 36 5.52 6.05 29.71
C TYR A 36 6.52 6.55 28.66
N SER A 37 6.42 7.81 28.21
CA SER A 37 7.25 8.36 27.15
C SER A 37 8.17 9.47 27.66
N SER A 38 9.48 9.21 27.69
CA SER A 38 10.48 10.23 28.02
C SER A 38 10.47 11.43 27.06
N SER A 39 10.00 11.23 25.82
CA SER A 39 9.86 12.28 24.80
C SER A 39 8.46 12.91 24.76
N LYS A 40 7.59 12.62 25.72
CA LYS A 40 6.19 13.09 25.74
C LYS A 40 5.45 12.83 24.42
N LEU A 41 5.73 11.68 23.79
CA LEU A 41 5.13 11.26 22.53
C LEU A 41 5.34 12.25 21.35
N GLN A 42 6.36 13.10 21.39
CA GLN A 42 6.72 14.02 20.31
C GLN A 42 7.37 13.31 19.11
N PHE A 43 6.65 12.38 18.49
CA PHE A 43 7.12 11.65 17.32
C PHE A 43 6.83 12.46 16.06
N PRO A 44 7.81 12.70 15.16
CA PRO A 44 7.57 13.38 13.89
C PRO A 44 6.45 12.74 13.05
N LYS A 45 6.31 11.41 13.12
CA LYS A 45 5.23 10.68 12.45
C LYS A 45 3.85 10.99 13.04
N LEU A 46 3.74 11.12 14.36
CA LEU A 46 2.48 11.47 15.02
C LEU A 46 2.10 12.91 14.67
N HIS A 47 3.07 13.84 14.70
CA HIS A 47 2.86 15.22 14.28
C HIS A 47 2.37 15.31 12.83
N SER A 48 3.04 14.62 11.90
CA SER A 48 2.62 14.57 10.50
C SER A 48 1.20 14.02 10.34
N TRP A 49 0.86 12.96 11.07
CA TRP A 49 -0.47 12.37 11.02
C TRP A 49 -1.58 13.29 11.55
N VAL A 50 -1.31 14.09 12.58
CA VAL A 50 -2.30 15.01 13.17
C VAL A 50 -2.48 16.26 12.31
N PHE A 51 -1.37 16.90 11.94
CA PHE A 51 -1.40 18.27 11.43
C PHE A 51 -1.35 18.35 9.90
N HIS A 52 -0.77 17.36 9.24
CA HIS A 52 -0.52 17.44 7.79
C HIS A 52 -1.36 16.49 6.97
N ILE A 53 -2.12 15.57 7.58
CA ILE A 53 -2.90 14.60 6.82
C ILE A 53 -4.00 15.25 5.97
N TYR A 54 -4.69 16.26 6.53
CA TYR A 54 -5.72 17.01 5.84
C TYR A 54 -5.16 17.72 4.60
N SER A 55 -4.10 18.50 4.77
CA SER A 55 -3.45 19.23 3.67
C SER A 55 -2.83 18.26 2.65
N SER A 56 -2.24 17.16 3.12
CA SER A 56 -1.63 16.17 2.23
C SER A 56 -2.67 15.50 1.34
N ILE A 57 -3.87 15.19 1.87
CA ILE A 57 -4.95 14.62 1.05
C ILE A 57 -5.47 15.63 0.03
N ARG A 58 -5.60 16.90 0.44
CA ARG A 58 -6.03 18.00 -0.44
C ARG A 58 -5.06 18.24 -1.59
N GLU A 59 -3.77 18.24 -1.33
CA GLU A 59 -2.72 18.57 -2.30
C GLU A 59 -2.33 17.37 -3.17
N PHE A 60 -2.18 16.19 -2.57
CA PHE A 60 -1.63 15.00 -3.24
C PHE A 60 -2.66 13.90 -3.48
N GLY A 61 -3.91 14.08 -3.03
CA GLY A 61 -5.00 13.12 -3.21
C GLY A 61 -4.96 12.00 -2.18
N THR A 62 -4.86 10.74 -2.62
CA THR A 62 -5.06 9.62 -1.69
C THR A 62 -3.85 9.34 -0.82
N ILE A 63 -4.13 8.88 0.40
CA ILE A 63 -3.11 8.41 1.33
C ILE A 63 -2.26 7.29 0.74
N ASN A 64 -2.88 6.42 -0.03
CA ASN A 64 -2.23 5.25 -0.62
C ASN A 64 -1.12 5.64 -1.60
N GLY A 65 -1.26 6.79 -2.28
CA GLY A 65 -0.31 7.29 -3.27
C GLY A 65 1.08 7.56 -2.72
N TYR A 66 1.20 7.94 -1.44
CA TYR A 66 2.50 8.21 -0.80
C TYR A 66 3.08 7.01 -0.04
N THR A 67 2.39 5.86 -0.03
CA THR A 67 2.89 4.70 0.72
C THR A 67 4.06 4.03 -0.01
N THR A 68 5.04 3.55 0.76
CA THR A 68 6.16 2.77 0.23
C THR A 68 5.84 1.29 0.06
N GLU A 69 4.55 0.90 0.13
CA GLU A 69 4.08 -0.49 0.11
C GLU A 69 4.49 -1.18 -1.21
N THR A 70 4.22 -0.54 -2.35
CA THR A 70 4.60 -1.03 -3.68
C THR A 70 6.10 -1.23 -3.80
N TYR A 71 6.91 -0.24 -3.42
CA TYR A 71 8.36 -0.34 -3.49
C TYR A 71 8.90 -1.47 -2.59
N LYS A 72 8.39 -1.60 -1.36
CA LYS A 72 8.75 -2.69 -0.44
C LYS A 72 8.41 -4.06 -1.02
N SER A 73 7.23 -4.18 -1.65
CA SER A 73 6.80 -5.41 -2.31
C SER A 73 7.72 -5.77 -3.48
N LEU A 74 7.98 -4.81 -4.37
CA LEU A 74 8.91 -4.98 -5.50
C LEU A 74 10.31 -5.37 -5.01
N HIS A 75 10.85 -4.70 -4.00
CA HIS A 75 12.16 -5.03 -3.44
C HIS A 75 12.18 -6.45 -2.84
N LYS A 76 11.09 -6.89 -2.19
CA LYS A 76 10.97 -8.27 -1.70
C LYS A 76 11.02 -9.27 -2.86
N ASP A 77 10.31 -9.00 -3.94
CA ASP A 77 10.11 -9.94 -5.04
C ASP A 77 11.25 -9.99 -6.05
N TYR A 78 11.84 -8.84 -6.36
CA TYR A 78 12.89 -8.70 -7.37
C TYR A 78 14.29 -8.65 -6.79
N VAL A 79 14.47 -8.28 -5.52
CA VAL A 79 15.80 -8.25 -4.89
C VAL A 79 15.96 -9.36 -3.88
N LYS A 80 15.16 -9.35 -2.81
CA LYS A 80 15.36 -10.30 -1.68
C LYS A 80 15.16 -11.75 -2.08
N LYS A 81 14.10 -12.08 -2.83
CA LYS A 81 13.85 -13.46 -3.29
C LYS A 81 14.96 -13.96 -4.23
N PRO A 82 15.33 -13.27 -5.33
CA PRO A 82 16.43 -13.70 -6.20
C PRO A 82 17.77 -13.75 -5.48
N TYR A 83 18.08 -12.76 -4.63
CA TYR A 83 19.31 -12.75 -3.85
C TYR A 83 19.50 -14.04 -3.04
N LYS A 84 18.45 -14.52 -2.37
CA LYS A 84 18.49 -15.79 -1.61
C LYS A 84 18.80 -17.02 -2.46
N LEU A 85 18.49 -16.97 -3.76
CA LEU A 85 18.73 -18.06 -4.71
C LEU A 85 20.13 -18.00 -5.36
N THR A 86 20.87 -16.91 -5.17
CA THR A 86 22.23 -16.76 -5.72
C THR A 86 23.28 -17.47 -4.87
N ASN A 87 24.40 -17.85 -5.49
CA ASN A 87 25.58 -18.37 -4.79
C ASN A 87 26.51 -17.27 -4.21
N LYS A 88 26.05 -16.01 -4.19
CA LYS A 88 26.77 -14.81 -3.72
C LYS A 88 28.00 -14.37 -4.52
N LYS A 89 28.28 -14.98 -5.68
CA LYS A 89 29.27 -14.47 -6.66
C LYS A 89 28.55 -13.70 -7.76
N GLU A 90 29.10 -12.59 -8.26
CA GLU A 90 28.50 -11.82 -9.38
C GLU A 90 26.98 -11.59 -9.20
N ILE A 91 26.58 -11.15 -8.00
CA ILE A 91 25.20 -11.18 -7.51
C ILE A 91 24.23 -10.49 -8.48
N GLU A 92 24.59 -9.31 -8.99
CA GLU A 92 23.74 -8.52 -9.88
C GLU A 92 23.43 -9.28 -11.18
N LYS A 93 24.44 -9.90 -11.80
CA LYS A 93 24.27 -10.71 -13.01
C LYS A 93 23.34 -11.90 -12.75
N GLN A 94 23.45 -12.55 -11.59
CA GLN A 94 22.59 -13.67 -11.24
C GLN A 94 21.16 -13.24 -10.96
N ILE A 95 20.97 -12.16 -10.21
CA ILE A 95 19.64 -11.58 -9.94
C ILE A 95 18.97 -11.22 -11.26
N MET A 96 19.68 -10.52 -12.16
CA MET A 96 19.17 -10.17 -13.48
C MET A 96 18.73 -11.41 -14.26
N LYS A 97 19.58 -12.44 -14.32
CA LYS A 97 19.27 -13.71 -15.01
C LYS A 97 18.04 -14.40 -14.44
N ILE A 98 17.86 -14.41 -13.12
CA ILE A 98 16.70 -15.01 -12.45
C ILE A 98 15.43 -14.23 -12.78
N ILE A 99 15.48 -12.89 -12.75
CA ILE A 99 14.34 -12.03 -13.08
C ILE A 99 13.93 -12.23 -14.55
N CYS A 100 14.88 -12.19 -15.49
CA CYS A 100 14.60 -12.42 -16.91
C CYS A 100 13.93 -13.77 -17.16
N ARG A 101 14.42 -14.84 -16.52
CA ARG A 101 13.80 -16.17 -16.61
C ARG A 101 12.37 -16.18 -16.10
N LYS A 102 12.10 -15.53 -14.95
CA LYS A 102 10.75 -15.40 -14.40
C LYS A 102 9.82 -14.65 -15.36
N ALA A 103 10.29 -13.56 -15.97
CA ALA A 103 9.50 -12.78 -16.91
C ALA A 103 9.08 -13.62 -18.13
N ILE A 104 10.02 -14.38 -18.72
CA ILE A 104 9.74 -15.27 -19.87
C ILE A 104 8.69 -16.34 -19.50
N ILE A 105 8.80 -16.96 -18.32
CA ILE A 105 7.85 -17.98 -17.87
C ILE A 105 6.44 -17.39 -17.71
N ILE A 106 6.32 -16.21 -17.09
CA ILE A 106 5.04 -15.51 -16.91
C ILE A 106 4.44 -15.18 -18.28
N GLU A 107 5.24 -14.63 -19.19
CA GLU A 107 4.79 -14.29 -20.54
C GLU A 107 4.28 -15.52 -21.30
N ASN A 108 5.01 -16.63 -21.27
CA ASN A 108 4.59 -17.87 -21.94
C ASN A 108 3.30 -18.45 -21.32
N SER A 109 3.17 -18.45 -19.99
CA SER A 109 1.95 -18.91 -19.32
C SER A 109 0.72 -18.06 -19.64
N SER A 110 0.90 -16.76 -19.92
CA SER A 110 -0.20 -15.86 -20.29
C SER A 110 -0.71 -16.07 -21.72
N LYS A 111 0.13 -16.62 -22.61
CA LYS A 111 -0.21 -16.93 -24.02
C LYS A 111 -1.01 -18.23 -24.16
N GLU A 112 -0.96 -19.12 -23.17
CA GLU A 112 -1.65 -20.41 -23.19
C GLU A 112 -3.13 -20.33 -22.76
N ILE A 113 -3.62 -19.19 -22.25
CA ILE A 113 -5.04 -19.01 -21.95
C ILE A 113 -5.80 -18.67 -23.24
N PRO A 114 -6.69 -19.55 -23.76
CA PRO A 114 -7.48 -19.21 -24.93
C PRO A 114 -8.45 -18.08 -24.59
N LYS A 115 -8.58 -17.08 -25.48
CA LYS A 115 -9.67 -16.10 -25.45
C LYS A 115 -10.98 -16.80 -25.83
N THR A 116 -11.51 -17.66 -24.98
CA THR A 116 -12.87 -18.15 -25.14
C THR A 116 -13.80 -16.99 -24.80
N PRO A 117 -14.69 -16.53 -25.70
CA PRO A 117 -15.69 -15.55 -25.33
C PRO A 117 -16.57 -16.19 -24.26
N ILE A 118 -16.52 -15.67 -23.04
CA ILE A 118 -17.47 -16.06 -22.01
C ILE A 118 -18.82 -15.54 -22.48
N ALA A 119 -19.60 -16.41 -23.12
CA ALA A 119 -20.99 -16.13 -23.43
C ALA A 119 -21.74 -15.96 -22.10
N LEU A 120 -21.89 -14.71 -21.66
CA LEU A 120 -22.78 -14.34 -20.55
C LEU A 120 -24.20 -14.70 -20.98
N LYS A 121 -24.66 -15.90 -20.62
CA LYS A 121 -26.08 -16.26 -20.64
C LYS A 121 -26.78 -15.44 -19.57
N TYR A 122 -27.23 -14.24 -19.91
CA TYR A 122 -28.19 -13.51 -19.08
C TYR A 122 -29.53 -14.26 -19.11
N SER A 123 -29.85 -14.95 -18.02
CA SER A 123 -31.21 -15.42 -17.76
C SER A 123 -32.09 -14.20 -17.44
N LYS A 124 -32.90 -13.75 -18.40
CA LYS A 124 -34.01 -12.84 -18.13
C LYS A 124 -35.04 -13.57 -17.24
N LYS A 125 -35.13 -13.16 -15.98
CA LYS A 125 -36.29 -13.42 -15.14
C LYS A 125 -36.56 -12.18 -14.28
N LEU A 126 -37.84 -11.81 -14.22
CA LEU A 126 -38.47 -10.74 -13.44
C LEU A 126 -38.48 -9.37 -14.13
N TYR A 127 -39.49 -9.14 -14.97
CA TYR A 127 -40.66 -8.31 -14.63
C TYR A 127 -41.91 -8.95 -15.23
#